data_AF-A0A0H2R413-F1
#
_entry.id   AF-A0A0H2R413-F1
#
_cell.length_a   1.000
_cell.length_b   1.000
_cell.length_c   1.000
_cell.angle_alpha   90.00
_cell.angle_beta   90.00
_cell.angle_gamma   90.00
#
_symmetry.space_group_name_H-M   'P 1'
#
loop_
_entity.id
_entity.type
_entity.pdbx_description
1 polymer ?
#
loop_
_entity_poly.entity_id
_entity_poly.type
_entity_poly.pdbx_seq_one_letter_code
_entity_poly.pdbx_strand_id
1 'polypeptide(L)'
;MYFNCRRWMLNNTMKPLTSEQRSRLLSLLQDDESTRSVAAKMRISPSTVSKNRTKYLPDLPKSAGGRPSSLTSTDVRHATRLIATGKAENAVEVRQILGDTINKPPCVQTYRNHMKRAGWKPEASTKKRPSKSTPQGRKSH
;
A
#
# COMPACT_ATOMS: atom_id res chain seq x y z
N MET A 1 -0.03 -15.85 -17.97
CA MET A 1 1.22 -15.94 -18.75
C MET A 1 2.41 -15.84 -17.80
N TYR A 2 3.10 -16.95 -17.55
CA TYR A 2 4.30 -16.99 -16.71
C TYR A 2 5.47 -16.40 -17.48
N PHE A 3 6.03 -15.28 -17.01
CA PHE A 3 7.28 -14.76 -17.58
C PHE A 3 8.42 -15.70 -17.21
N ASN A 4 8.95 -16.37 -18.23
CA ASN A 4 10.11 -17.25 -18.17
C ASN A 4 11.31 -16.51 -17.54
N CYS A 5 11.57 -16.78 -16.27
CA CYS A 5 12.86 -16.53 -15.63
C CYS A 5 13.86 -17.57 -16.16
N ARG A 6 14.37 -17.39 -17.39
CA ARG A 6 15.48 -18.20 -17.90
C ARG A 6 16.67 -17.31 -18.23
N ARG A 7 17.78 -17.60 -17.52
CA ARG A 7 19.17 -17.45 -17.94
C ARG A 7 19.76 -16.03 -17.92
N TRP A 8 20.02 -15.51 -16.73
CA TRP A 8 21.13 -14.56 -16.52
C TRP A 8 22.41 -15.37 -16.27
N MET A 9 23.13 -15.73 -17.34
CA MET A 9 24.52 -16.16 -17.26
C MET A 9 25.32 -15.36 -18.26
N LEU A 10 25.85 -14.20 -17.85
CA LEU A 10 27.01 -13.58 -18.48
C LEU A 10 27.82 -12.80 -17.42
N ASN A 11 29.03 -13.29 -17.16
CA ASN A 11 30.23 -12.66 -16.61
C ASN A 11 30.07 -11.75 -15.37
N ASN A 12 30.11 -12.39 -14.20
CA ASN A 12 30.06 -11.74 -12.88
C ASN A 12 31.43 -11.17 -12.43
N THR A 13 32.17 -10.52 -13.32
CA THR A 13 33.24 -9.60 -12.89
C THR A 13 32.62 -8.23 -12.80
N MET A 14 32.52 -7.64 -11.60
CA MET A 14 32.06 -6.26 -11.40
C MET A 14 33.05 -5.29 -12.05
N LYS A 15 32.97 -5.14 -13.37
CA LYS A 15 33.73 -4.16 -14.12
C LYS A 15 33.07 -2.80 -13.93
N PRO A 16 33.83 -1.75 -13.58
CA PRO A 16 33.27 -0.40 -13.52
C PRO A 16 32.75 -0.01 -14.91
N LEU A 17 31.60 0.68 -14.94
CA LEU A 17 31.04 1.19 -16.18
C LEU A 17 32.00 2.20 -16.81
N THR A 18 32.22 2.06 -18.13
CA THR A 18 32.97 3.08 -18.89
C THR A 18 32.23 4.43 -18.82
N SER A 19 32.94 5.53 -19.06
CA SER A 19 32.36 6.87 -19.09
C SER A 19 31.21 6.95 -20.11
N GLU A 20 31.42 6.41 -21.31
CA GLU A 20 30.42 6.37 -22.38
C GLU A 20 29.16 5.59 -21.99
N GLN A 21 29.33 4.41 -21.38
CA GLN A 21 28.21 3.61 -20.90
C GLN A 21 27.41 4.33 -19.82
N ARG A 22 28.08 5.11 -18.96
CA ARG A 22 27.44 5.96 -17.95
C ARG A 22 26.64 7.09 -18.60
N SER A 23 27.23 7.84 -19.53
CA SER A 23 26.53 8.94 -20.21
C SER A 23 25.27 8.44 -20.93
N ARG A 24 25.36 7.31 -21.64
CA ARG A 24 24.21 6.69 -22.31
C ARG A 24 23.15 6.19 -21.33
N LEU A 25 23.56 5.66 -20.17
CA LEU A 25 22.63 5.26 -19.12
C LEU A 25 21.88 6.47 -18.54
N LEU A 26 22.58 7.58 -18.32
CA LEU A 26 21.98 8.80 -17.77
C LEU A 26 21.02 9.45 -18.76
N SER A 27 21.36 9.50 -20.05
CA SER A 27 20.45 10.02 -21.08
C SER A 27 19.16 9.21 -21.13
N LEU A 28 19.25 7.87 -21.15
CA LEU A 28 18.07 7.00 -21.15
C LEU A 28 17.19 7.18 -19.90
N LEU A 29 17.79 7.46 -18.73
CA LEU A 29 17.03 7.73 -17.51
C LEU A 29 16.38 9.13 -17.51
N GLN A 30 16.96 10.09 -18.22
CA GLN A 30 16.37 11.42 -18.41
C GLN A 30 15.20 11.38 -19.40
N ASP A 31 15.24 10.47 -20.38
CA ASP A 31 14.15 10.18 -21.33
C ASP A 31 12.95 9.40 -20.70
N ASP A 32 12.83 9.42 -19.37
CA ASP A 32 11.80 8.75 -18.56
C ASP A 32 11.70 7.22 -18.76
N GLU A 33 12.78 6.56 -19.20
CA GLU A 33 12.77 5.11 -19.30
C GLU A 33 12.91 4.43 -17.93
N SER A 34 12.08 3.40 -17.72
CA SER A 34 12.13 2.61 -16.49
C SER A 34 13.51 1.96 -16.30
N THR A 35 13.97 1.87 -15.05
CA THR A 35 15.24 1.22 -14.69
C THR A 35 15.35 -0.21 -15.23
N ARG A 36 14.22 -0.92 -15.32
CA ARG A 36 14.14 -2.28 -15.86
C ARG A 36 14.30 -2.31 -17.38
N SER A 37 13.73 -1.35 -18.11
CA SER A 37 13.93 -1.19 -19.57
C SER A 37 15.39 -0.89 -19.87
N VAL A 38 15.98 0.08 -19.18
CA VAL A 38 17.38 0.48 -19.35
C VAL A 38 18.33 -0.68 -19.06
N ALA A 39 18.08 -1.44 -17.98
CA ALA A 39 18.85 -2.64 -17.65
C ALA A 39 18.81 -3.70 -18.77
N ALA A 40 17.63 -3.94 -19.36
CA ALA A 40 17.47 -4.89 -20.46
C ALA A 40 18.18 -4.42 -21.75
N LYS A 41 18.06 -3.14 -22.10
CA LYS A 41 18.67 -2.54 -23.29
C LYS A 41 20.20 -2.56 -23.21
N MET A 42 20.75 -2.17 -22.07
CA MET A 42 22.20 -2.06 -21.86
C MET A 42 22.83 -3.37 -21.38
N ARG A 43 22.04 -4.40 -21.07
CA ARG A 43 22.48 -5.69 -20.49
C ARG A 43 23.29 -5.52 -19.20
N ILE A 44 22.88 -4.56 -18.36
CA ILE A 44 23.50 -4.27 -17.06
C ILE A 44 22.53 -4.71 -15.96
N SER A 45 23.06 -5.10 -14.79
CA SER A 45 22.21 -5.44 -13.65
C SER A 45 21.31 -4.26 -13.23
N PRO A 46 20.03 -4.51 -12.86
CA PRO A 46 19.13 -3.45 -12.38
C PRO A 46 19.67 -2.71 -11.15
N SER A 47 20.46 -3.39 -10.31
CA SER A 47 21.11 -2.80 -9.14
C SER A 47 22.12 -1.73 -9.52
N THR A 48 22.91 -1.95 -10.56
CA THR A 48 23.88 -0.97 -11.07
C THR A 48 23.18 0.25 -11.67
N VAL A 49 22.09 0.05 -12.41
CA VAL A 49 21.27 1.16 -12.93
C VAL A 49 20.69 1.99 -11.79
N SER A 50 20.13 1.32 -10.77
CA SER A 50 19.57 1.99 -9.58
C SER A 50 20.62 2.81 -8.82
N LYS A 51 21.82 2.26 -8.59
CA LYS A 51 22.92 2.96 -7.93
C LYS A 51 23.39 4.21 -8.71
N ASN A 52 23.49 4.11 -10.04
CA ASN A 52 23.87 5.26 -10.87
C ASN A 52 22.77 6.32 -10.87
N ARG A 53 21.50 5.92 -10.96
CA ARG A 53 20.36 6.83 -10.84
C ARG A 53 20.41 7.61 -9.53
N THR A 54 20.55 6.92 -8.39
CA THR A 54 20.60 7.60 -7.08
C THR A 54 21.81 8.50 -6.90
N LYS A 55 22.94 8.19 -7.57
CA LYS A 55 24.19 8.94 -7.44
C LYS A 55 24.21 10.21 -8.29
N TYR A 56 23.70 10.14 -9.53
CA TYR A 56 23.83 11.23 -10.51
C TYR A 56 22.52 11.94 -10.83
N LEU A 57 21.37 11.35 -10.49
CA LEU A 57 20.03 11.90 -10.74
C LEU A 57 19.17 11.82 -9.45
N PRO A 58 19.58 12.49 -8.36
CA PRO A 58 18.83 12.47 -7.10
C PRO A 58 17.44 13.13 -7.23
N ASP A 59 17.32 14.11 -8.12
CA ASP A 59 16.11 14.91 -8.31
C ASP A 59 15.07 14.25 -9.22
N LEU A 60 15.42 13.14 -9.88
CA LEU A 60 14.52 12.46 -10.81
C LEU A 60 13.38 11.77 -10.02
N PRO A 61 12.10 12.10 -10.30
CA PRO A 61 10.97 11.63 -9.51
C PRO A 61 10.93 10.09 -9.47
N LYS A 62 10.74 9.56 -8.27
CA LYS A 62 10.53 8.12 -8.08
C LYS A 62 9.13 7.79 -8.58
N SER A 63 9.01 6.67 -9.28
CA SER A 63 7.70 6.12 -9.61
C SER A 63 6.89 6.00 -8.32
N ALA A 64 5.65 6.51 -8.33
CA ALA A 64 4.69 6.28 -7.26
C ALA A 64 4.43 4.77 -7.16
N GLY A 65 5.24 4.09 -6.36
CA GLY A 65 5.08 2.66 -6.11
C GLY A 65 3.80 2.40 -5.33
N GLY A 66 3.41 1.13 -5.30
CA GLY A 66 2.30 0.66 -4.48
C GLY A 66 1.19 0.02 -5.30
N ARG A 67 0.32 -0.69 -4.59
CA ARG A 67 -0.90 -1.26 -5.15
C ARG A 67 -2.01 -0.21 -5.07
N PRO A 68 -2.86 -0.06 -6.11
CA PRO A 68 -4.05 0.78 -6.01
C PRO A 68 -4.90 0.36 -4.81
N SER A 69 -5.49 1.36 -4.16
CA SER A 69 -6.39 1.16 -3.02
C SER A 69 -7.61 0.34 -3.43
N SER A 70 -8.11 -0.50 -2.51
CA SER A 70 -9.35 -1.26 -2.72
C SER A 70 -10.61 -0.39 -2.60
N LEU A 71 -10.51 0.78 -1.96
CA LEU A 71 -11.57 1.79 -1.92
C LEU A 71 -11.13 3.00 -2.75
N THR A 72 -12.03 3.50 -3.57
CA THR A 72 -11.82 4.76 -4.30
C THR A 72 -11.99 5.95 -3.36
N SER A 73 -11.53 7.13 -3.77
CA SER A 73 -11.75 8.36 -3.00
C SER A 73 -13.25 8.71 -2.87
N THR A 74 -14.05 8.32 -3.86
CA THR A 74 -15.52 8.48 -3.84
C THR A 74 -16.16 7.59 -2.78
N ASP A 75 -15.75 6.33 -2.68
CA ASP A 75 -16.27 5.41 -1.65
C ASP A 75 -15.94 5.91 -0.24
N VAL A 76 -14.73 6.43 -0.05
CA VAL A 76 -14.32 7.03 1.24
C VAL A 76 -15.19 8.24 1.57
N ARG A 77 -15.44 9.13 0.61
CA ARG A 77 -16.33 10.29 0.82
C ARG A 77 -17.76 9.86 1.14
N HIS A 78 -18.28 8.84 0.45
CA HIS A 78 -19.61 8.31 0.74
C HIS A 78 -19.67 7.73 2.16
N ALA A 79 -18.69 6.91 2.55
CA ALA A 79 -18.56 6.40 3.91
C ALA A 79 -18.54 7.51 4.96
N THR A 80 -17.75 8.57 4.75
CA THR A 80 -17.70 9.71 5.68
C THR A 80 -19.04 10.44 5.78
N ARG A 81 -19.79 10.54 4.66
CA ARG A 81 -21.12 11.16 4.66
C ARG A 81 -22.15 10.30 5.40
N LEU A 82 -22.10 8.98 5.26
CA LEU A 82 -23.00 8.07 5.97
C LEU A 82 -22.85 8.23 7.50
N ILE A 83 -21.61 8.33 7.99
CA ILE A 83 -21.35 8.56 9.41
C ILE A 83 -21.76 9.97 9.83
N ALA A 84 -21.36 11.00 9.08
CA ALA A 84 -21.69 12.38 9.42
C ALA A 84 -23.21 12.66 9.44
N THR A 85 -23.98 11.93 8.63
CA THR A 85 -25.45 12.04 8.59
C THR A 85 -26.16 11.11 9.57
N GLY A 86 -25.42 10.34 10.38
CA GLY A 86 -26.00 9.38 11.33
C GLY A 86 -26.66 8.15 10.68
N LYS A 87 -26.42 7.90 9.39
CA LYS A 87 -26.95 6.73 8.68
C LYS A 87 -26.14 5.46 8.93
N ALA A 88 -24.94 5.59 9.49
CA ALA A 88 -24.12 4.49 9.95
C ALA A 88 -23.33 4.92 11.18
N GLU A 89 -23.39 4.15 12.26
CA GLU A 89 -22.67 4.40 13.50
C GLU A 89 -21.28 3.75 13.48
N ASN A 90 -21.14 2.64 12.75
CA ASN A 90 -19.93 1.84 12.79
C ASN A 90 -19.43 1.40 11.40
N ALA A 91 -18.14 1.04 11.32
CA ALA A 91 -17.51 0.57 10.08
C ALA A 91 -18.18 -0.69 9.49
N VAL A 92 -18.85 -1.48 10.33
CA VAL A 92 -19.60 -2.67 9.92
C VAL A 92 -20.83 -2.27 9.11
N GLU A 93 -21.60 -1.30 9.60
CA GLU A 93 -22.78 -0.77 8.92
C GLU A 93 -22.41 -0.03 7.65
N VAL A 94 -21.34 0.77 7.69
CA VAL A 94 -20.77 1.40 6.49
C VAL A 94 -20.46 0.36 5.43
N ARG A 95 -19.81 -0.75 5.80
CA ARG A 95 -19.53 -1.85 4.86
C ARG A 95 -20.80 -2.49 4.32
N GLN A 96 -21.85 -2.64 5.13
CA GLN A 96 -23.10 -3.23 4.70
C GLN A 96 -23.77 -2.32 3.65
N ILE A 97 -23.95 -1.04 3.96
CA ILE A 97 -24.60 -0.06 3.07
C ILE A 97 -23.82 0.13 1.77
N LEU A 98 -22.48 0.26 1.85
CA LEU A 98 -21.63 0.38 0.66
C LEU A 98 -21.43 -0.94 -0.08
N GLY A 99 -21.59 -2.06 0.61
CA GLY A 99 -21.35 -3.38 0.06
C GLY A 99 -22.35 -3.76 -1.02
N ASP A 100 -23.58 -3.27 -0.91
CA ASP A 100 -24.62 -3.50 -1.91
C ASP A 100 -24.33 -2.78 -3.24
N THR A 101 -23.49 -1.75 -3.23
CA THR A 101 -23.11 -0.97 -4.42
C THR A 101 -21.77 -1.43 -5.05
N ILE A 102 -20.91 -2.10 -4.28
CA ILE A 102 -19.55 -2.47 -4.70
C ILE A 102 -19.48 -3.96 -5.00
N ASN A 103 -19.12 -4.34 -6.23
CA ASN A 103 -18.98 -5.76 -6.67
C ASN A 103 -18.14 -6.63 -5.73
N LYS A 104 -17.10 -6.07 -5.12
CA LYS A 104 -16.26 -6.76 -4.14
C LYS A 104 -15.98 -5.84 -2.94
N PRO A 105 -16.85 -5.86 -1.90
CA PRO A 105 -16.66 -4.97 -0.77
C PRO A 105 -15.39 -5.38 0.00
N PRO A 106 -14.49 -4.43 0.30
CA PRO A 106 -13.33 -4.72 1.11
C PRO A 106 -13.74 -5.11 2.54
N CYS A 107 -12.78 -5.64 3.30
CA CYS A 107 -13.05 -6.01 4.68
C CYS A 107 -13.30 -4.77 5.54
N VAL A 108 -14.02 -4.95 6.66
CA VAL A 108 -14.33 -3.86 7.61
C VAL A 108 -13.07 -3.10 8.05
N GLN A 109 -11.94 -3.80 8.17
CA GLN A 109 -10.67 -3.20 8.57
C GLN A 109 -10.16 -2.18 7.55
N THR A 110 -10.40 -2.39 6.25
CA THR A 110 -10.06 -1.42 5.22
C THR A 110 -10.83 -0.12 5.44
N TYR A 111 -12.15 -0.19 5.66
CA TYR A 111 -12.95 0.99 5.98
C TYR A 111 -12.43 1.72 7.22
N ARG A 112 -12.13 1.00 8.32
CA ARG A 112 -11.53 1.60 9.53
C ARG A 112 -10.23 2.33 9.23
N ASN A 113 -9.33 1.73 8.44
CA ASN A 113 -8.06 2.34 8.07
C ASN A 113 -8.28 3.64 7.27
N HIS A 114 -9.20 3.64 6.31
CA HIS A 114 -9.54 4.84 5.53
C HIS A 114 -10.20 5.93 6.38
N MET A 115 -11.09 5.55 7.29
CA MET A 115 -11.76 6.51 8.19
C MET A 115 -10.78 7.13 9.19
N LYS A 116 -9.83 6.35 9.72
CA LYS A 116 -8.75 6.88 10.56
C LYS A 116 -7.89 7.88 9.79
N ARG A 117 -7.57 7.59 8.51
CA ARG A 117 -6.85 8.54 7.63
C ARG A 117 -7.67 9.79 7.30
N ALA A 118 -9.00 9.68 7.29
CA ALA A 118 -9.92 10.80 7.13
C ALA A 118 -10.17 11.60 8.43
N GLY A 119 -9.50 11.26 9.54
CA GLY A 119 -9.55 12.01 10.79
C GLY A 119 -10.60 11.53 11.81
N TRP A 120 -11.35 10.47 11.51
CA TRP A 120 -12.34 9.92 12.44
C TRP A 120 -11.67 9.16 13.58
N LYS A 121 -12.12 9.42 14.80
CA LYS A 121 -11.69 8.71 16.01
C LYS A 121 -12.82 7.78 16.46
N PRO A 122 -12.50 6.54 16.86
CA PRO A 122 -13.49 5.70 17.48
C PRO A 122 -13.94 6.34 18.79
N GLU A 123 -15.24 6.29 19.05
CA GLU A 123 -15.74 6.61 20.37
C GLU A 123 -15.15 5.63 21.39
N ALA A 124 -14.75 6.14 22.55
CA ALA A 124 -14.24 5.29 23.62
C ALA A 124 -15.34 4.32 24.04
N SER A 125 -15.09 3.01 23.90
CA SER A 125 -16.07 2.01 24.32
C SER A 125 -16.28 2.13 25.83
N THR A 126 -17.50 2.44 26.26
CA THR A 126 -17.92 2.36 27.67
C THR A 126 -18.10 0.90 28.06
N LYS A 127 -16.99 0.14 28.10
CA LYS A 127 -17.04 -1.23 28.62
C LYS A 127 -17.28 -1.15 30.13
N LYS A 128 -18.55 -1.19 30.56
CA LYS A 128 -18.88 -1.53 31.95
C LYS A 128 -18.31 -2.93 32.19
N ARG A 129 -17.35 -3.04 33.11
CA ARG A 129 -16.94 -4.35 33.64
C ARG A 129 -18.20 -5.04 34.16
N PRO A 130 -18.48 -6.32 33.81
CA PRO A 130 -19.53 -7.05 34.50
C PRO A 130 -19.19 -7.03 35.99
N SER A 131 -20.10 -6.52 36.81
CA SER A 131 -19.98 -6.58 38.26
C SER A 131 -19.86 -8.04 38.66
N LYS A 132 -18.79 -8.41 39.35
CA LYS A 132 -18.69 -9.74 39.97
C LYS A 132 -19.84 -9.86 40.96
N SER A 133 -20.86 -10.65 40.64
CA SER A 133 -21.84 -11.09 41.62
C SER A 133 -21.10 -11.96 42.63
N THR A 134 -20.91 -11.46 43.86
CA THR A 134 -20.38 -12.26 44.97
C THR A 134 -21.34 -13.44 45.21
N PRO A 135 -20.87 -14.69 45.32
CA PRO A 135 -21.76 -15.80 45.63
C PRO A 135 -22.32 -15.64 47.05
N GLN A 136 -23.65 -15.55 47.19
CA GLN A 136 -24.32 -15.70 48.48
C GLN A 136 -23.89 -17.03 49.12
N GLY A 137 -23.52 -16.96 50.41
CA GLY A 137 -22.99 -18.08 51.17
C GLY A 137 -23.88 -19.32 51.14
N ARG A 138 -23.24 -20.50 51.07
CA ARG A 138 -23.88 -21.79 51.34
C ARG A 138 -24.43 -21.77 52.77
N LYS A 139 -25.74 -21.88 52.92
CA LYS A 139 -26.35 -22.30 54.19
C LYS A 139 -25.99 -23.77 54.39
N SER A 140 -25.24 -24.10 55.45
CA SER A 140 -25.07 -25.50 55.87
C SER A 140 -26.36 -25.96 56.52
N HIS A 141 -26.80 -27.16 56.13
CA HIS A 141 -27.92 -27.86 56.73
C HIS A 141 -27.45 -28.72 57.91
#